data_AF-A0A1G1MID2-F1
#
_entry.id   AF-A0A1G1MID2-F1
#
_cell.length_a   1.000
_cell.length_b   1.000
_cell.length_c   1.000
_cell.angle_alpha   90.00
_cell.angle_beta   90.00
_cell.angle_gamma   90.00
#
_symmetry.space_group_name_H-M   'P 1'
#
loop_
_entity.id
_entity.type
_entity.pdbx_description
1 polymer ?
#
loop_
_entity_poly.entity_id
_entity_poly.type
_entity_poly.pdbx_seq_one_letter_code
_entity_poly.pdbx_strand_id
1 'polypeptide(L)' 'MKKFIAMTDTPYEWHKRYSDICEEVSRLEEIPLLNIRVKLEQKKNAALASDGLHPNDLGHKIIAQTIFEFLISSKV' A
#
# COMPACT_ATOMS: atom_id res chain seq x y z
N MET A 1 -26.71 21.77 18.96
CA MET A 1 -26.60 21.30 17.56
C MET A 1 -25.25 20.61 17.41
N LYS A 2 -25.19 19.30 17.16
CA LYS A 2 -23.91 18.60 16.97
C LYS A 2 -23.38 18.95 15.59
N LYS A 3 -22.21 19.59 15.52
CA LYS A 3 -21.47 19.81 14.27
C LYS A 3 -20.89 18.46 13.84
N PHE A 4 -21.41 17.91 12.75
CA PHE A 4 -20.73 16.82 12.05
C PHE A 4 -19.61 17.44 11.22
N ILE A 5 -18.40 16.88 11.32
CA ILE A 5 -17.31 17.23 10.43
C ILE A 5 -17.58 16.48 9.13
N ALA A 6 -17.89 17.22 8.06
CA ALA A 6 -17.94 16.64 6.73
C ALA A 6 -16.50 16.32 6.32
N MET A 7 -16.22 15.05 6.09
CA MET A 7 -14.95 14.62 5.55
C MET A 7 -15.02 14.76 4.03
N THR A 8 -14.20 15.64 3.47
CA THR A 8 -14.17 15.95 2.03
C THR A 8 -13.40 14.92 1.21
N ASP A 9 -12.52 14.18 1.88
CA ASP A 9 -11.59 13.26 1.26
C ASP A 9 -12.19 11.85 1.18
N THR A 10 -11.92 11.17 0.07
CA THR A 10 -12.24 9.76 -0.14
C THR A 10 -11.26 8.85 0.64
N PRO A 11 -11.65 7.59 0.94
CA PRO A 11 -10.73 6.62 1.51
C PRO A 11 -9.44 6.47 0.68
N TYR A 12 -9.56 6.51 -0.65
CA TYR A 12 -8.41 6.46 -1.56
C TYR A 12 -7.42 7.62 -1.32
N GLU A 13 -7.91 8.84 -1.13
CA GLU A 13 -7.06 10.01 -0.85
C GLU A 13 -6.37 9.90 0.50
N TRP A 14 -7.03 9.33 1.52
CA TRP A 14 -6.37 9.06 2.80
C TRP A 14 -5.27 8.01 2.68
N HIS A 15 -5.55 6.91 2.00
CA HIS A 15 -4.54 5.87 1.77
C HIS A 15 -3.35 6.40 0.97
N LYS A 16 -3.60 7.27 -0.03
CA LYS A 16 -2.53 7.96 -0.76
C LYS A 16 -1.71 8.84 0.17
N ARG A 17 -2.35 9.75 0.93
CA ARG A 17 -1.66 10.66 1.86
C ARG A 17 -0.82 9.91 2.90
N TYR A 18 -1.38 8.85 3.47
CA TYR A 18 -0.65 7.98 4.41
C TYR A 18 0.59 7.37 3.76
N SER A 19 0.47 6.90 2.52
CA SER A 19 1.59 6.33 1.78
C SER A 19 2.65 7.37 1.43
N ASP A 20 2.24 8.57 1.01
CA ASP A 20 3.15 9.67 0.72
C ASP A 20 3.98 10.04 1.97
N ILE A 21 3.36 10.04 3.16
CA ILE A 21 4.06 10.27 4.45
C ILE A 21 5.05 9.13 4.74
N CYS A 22 4.70 7.87 4.49
CA CYS A 22 5.64 6.75 4.67
C CYS A 22 6.87 6.89 3.76
N GLU A 23 6.67 7.32 2.51
CA GLU A 23 7.76 7.60 1.57
C GLU A 23 8.65 8.76 2.04
N GLU A 24 8.04 9.85 2.52
CA GLU A 24 8.76 10.98 3.11
C GLU A 24 9.60 10.57 4.31
N VAL A 25 9.02 9.88 5.29
CA VAL A 25 9.76 9.38 6.46
C VAL A 25 10.89 8.46 6.05
N SER A 26 10.66 7.56 5.09
CA SER A 26 11.73 6.65 4.64
C SER A 26 12.94 7.40 4.05
N ARG A 27 12.69 8.48 3.31
CA ARG A 27 13.73 9.33 2.73
C ARG A 27 14.45 10.14 3.81
N LEU A 28 13.72 10.68 4.78
CA LEU A 28 14.30 11.50 5.86
C LEU A 28 15.17 10.67 6.81
N GLU A 29 14.75 9.44 7.11
CA GLU A 29 15.44 8.53 8.01
C GLU A 29 16.46 7.62 7.29
N GLU A 30 16.61 7.78 5.96
CA GLU A 30 17.48 6.96 5.11
C GLU A 30 17.23 5.44 5.24
N ILE A 31 15.97 5.05 5.49
CA ILE A 31 15.57 3.65 5.63
C ILE A 31 14.97 3.10 4.33
N PRO A 32 15.28 1.85 3.95
CA PRO A 32 14.67 1.23 2.78
C PRO A 32 13.15 1.10 2.95
N LEU A 33 12.39 1.50 1.92
CA LEU A 33 10.93 1.36 1.87
C LEU A 33 10.50 0.44 0.73
N LEU A 34 9.70 -0.57 1.06
CA LEU A 34 9.09 -1.47 0.10
C LEU A 34 7.70 -0.97 -0.34
N ASN A 35 7.54 -0.62 -1.60
CA ASN A 35 6.24 -0.22 -2.15
C ASN A 35 5.49 -1.41 -2.78
N ILE A 36 4.60 -2.03 -2.00
CA ILE A 36 3.74 -3.14 -2.47
C ILE A 36 2.54 -2.66 -3.32
N ARG A 37 2.17 -1.37 -3.24
CA ARG A 37 0.92 -0.84 -3.84
C ARG A 37 0.95 -0.87 -5.35
N VAL A 38 2.09 -0.52 -5.96
CA VAL A 38 2.24 -0.46 -7.41
C VAL A 38 1.90 -1.81 -8.06
N LYS A 39 2.43 -2.90 -7.50
CA LYS A 39 2.18 -4.25 -8.02
C LYS A 39 0.75 -4.74 -7.76
N LEU A 40 0.16 -4.37 -6.63
CA LEU A 40 -1.24 -4.70 -6.33
C LEU A 40 -2.22 -3.93 -7.23
N GLU A 41 -2.00 -2.64 -7.48
CA GLU A 41 -2.89 -1.81 -8.32
C GLU A 41 -2.92 -2.31 -9.78
N GLN A 42 -1.79 -2.77 -10.32
CA GLN A 42 -1.71 -3.40 -11.65
C GLN A 42 -2.60 -4.64 -11.81
N LYS A 43 -2.97 -5.29 -10.69
CA LYS A 43 -3.77 -6.52 -10.66
C LYS A 43 -5.02 -6.38 -9.78
N LYS A 44 -5.46 -5.15 -9.49
CA LYS A 44 -6.45 -4.83 -8.45
C LYS A 44 -7.67 -5.75 -8.44
N ASN A 45 -8.34 -5.89 -9.58
CA ASN A 45 -9.56 -6.71 -9.67
C ASN A 45 -9.31 -8.20 -9.45
N ALA A 46 -8.10 -8.70 -9.74
CA ALA A 46 -7.74 -10.11 -9.60
C ALA A 46 -7.09 -10.42 -8.24
N ALA A 47 -6.56 -9.41 -7.54
CA ALA A 47 -5.80 -9.56 -6.30
C ALA A 47 -6.64 -9.34 -5.03
N LEU A 48 -7.89 -8.89 -5.17
CA LEU A 48 -8.80 -8.65 -4.05
C LEU A 48 -9.67 -9.88 -3.74
N ALA A 49 -9.96 -10.07 -2.46
CA ALA A 49 -10.97 -10.99 -1.98
C ALA A 49 -12.38 -10.45 -2.32
N SER A 50 -13.40 -11.27 -2.06
CA SER A 50 -14.80 -10.94 -2.34
C SER A 50 -15.34 -9.72 -1.58
N ASP A 51 -14.64 -9.28 -0.53
CA ASP A 51 -14.98 -8.08 0.23
C ASP A 51 -14.49 -6.77 -0.41
N GLY A 52 -13.66 -6.86 -1.45
CA GLY A 52 -13.09 -5.70 -2.15
C GLY A 52 -12.07 -4.92 -1.33
N LEU A 53 -11.63 -5.44 -0.17
CA LEU A 53 -10.71 -4.77 0.75
C LEU A 53 -9.45 -5.59 1.01
N HIS A 54 -9.59 -6.89 1.28
CA HIS A 54 -8.47 -7.74 1.62
C HIS A 54 -7.84 -8.34 0.37
N PRO A 55 -6.53 -8.62 0.37
CA PRO A 55 -5.93 -9.44 -0.67
C PRO A 55 -6.46 -10.88 -0.60
N ASN A 56 -6.69 -11.48 -1.77
CA ASN A 56 -6.92 -12.93 -1.90
C ASN A 56 -5.57 -13.69 -1.98
N ASP A 57 -5.60 -15.00 -2.26
CA ASP A 57 -4.38 -15.82 -2.39
C ASP A 57 -3.38 -15.27 -3.43
N LEU A 58 -3.88 -14.76 -4.57
CA LEU A 58 -3.05 -14.11 -5.57
C LEU A 58 -2.46 -12.79 -5.05
N GLY A 59 -3.26 -11.98 -4.37
CA GLY A 59 -2.80 -10.74 -3.73
C GLY A 59 -1.70 -11.00 -2.69
N HIS A 60 -1.90 -11.98 -1.81
CA HIS A 60 -0.90 -12.40 -0.84
C HIS A 60 0.37 -12.94 -1.51
N LYS A 61 0.25 -13.70 -2.60
CA LYS A 61 1.41 -14.15 -3.39
C LYS A 61 2.20 -12.98 -3.97
N ILE A 62 1.54 -11.97 -4.54
CA ILE A 62 2.18 -10.76 -5.07
C ILE A 62 2.94 -10.02 -3.96
N ILE A 63 2.31 -9.86 -2.78
CA ILE A 63 2.94 -9.23 -1.61
C ILE A 63 4.20 -9.99 -1.21
N ALA A 64 4.11 -11.32 -1.06
CA ALA A 64 5.25 -12.16 -0.67
C ALA A 64 6.41 -12.08 -1.67
N GLN A 65 6.12 -12.18 -2.97
CA GLN A 65 7.14 -12.06 -4.02
C GLN A 65 7.84 -10.69 -3.98
N THR A 66 7.07 -9.63 -3.77
CA THR A 66 7.60 -8.26 -3.68
C THR A 66 8.55 -8.10 -2.50
N ILE A 67 8.20 -8.68 -1.34
CA ILE A 67 9.08 -8.71 -0.17
C ILE A 67 10.37 -9.48 -0.46
N PHE A 68 10.27 -10.67 -1.05
CA PHE A 68 11.46 -11.48 -1.34
C PHE A 68 12.39 -10.81 -2.36
N GLU A 69 11.85 -10.26 -3.44
CA GLU A 69 12.64 -9.52 -4.45
C GLU A 69 13.38 -8.35 -3.82
N PHE A 70 12.72 -7.59 -2.95
CA PHE A 70 13.33 -6.47 -2.24
C PHE A 70 14.49 -6.94 -1.35
N LEU A 71 14.26 -7.95 -0.51
CA LEU A 71 15.28 -8.50 0.38
C LEU A 71 16.48 -9.12 -0.36
N ILE A 72 16.26 -9.65 -1.57
CA ILE A 72 17.34 -10.17 -2.42
C ILE A 72 18.13 -9.01 -3.05
N SER A 73 17.45 -8.00 -3.58
CA SER A 73 18.10 -6.82 -4.19
C SER A 73 18.91 -6.01 -3.19
N SER A 74 18.49 -5.96 -1.91
CA SER A 74 19.20 -5.24 -0.84
C SER A 74 20.43 -5.97 -0.30
N LYS A 75 20.72 -7.19 -0.76
CA LYS A 75 21.89 -8.00 -0.35
C LYS A 75 23.05 -7.95 -1.34
N VAL A 76 22.95 -7.15 -2.41
CA VAL A 76 24.00 -6.95 -3.42
C VAL A 76 24.55 -5.53 -3.31
#